data_AF-A0A2M7PD59-F1
#
_entry.id   AF-A0A2M7PD59-F1
#
_cell.length_a   1.000
_cell.length_b   1.000
_cell.length_c   1.000
_cell.angle_alpha   90.00
_cell.angle_beta   90.00
_cell.angle_gamma   90.00
#
_symmetry.space_group_name_H-M   'P 1'
#
loop_
_entity.id
_entity.type
_entity.pdbx_description
1 polymer ?
#
loop_
_entity_poly.entity_id
_entity_poly.type
_entity_poly.pdbx_seq_one_letter_code
_entity_poly.pdbx_strand_id
1 'polypeptide(L)' 'MLRELKGWTQVELAKHSGISASNLSLLENGRVEIGKRRVEQLAKAFDVHPAIIMFPEYEAKEIQKAA' A
#
# COMPACT_ATOMS: atom_id res chain seq x y z
N MET A 1 -8.35 -4.45 -2.22
CA MET A 1 -7.16 -3.66 -1.80
C MET A 1 -6.66 -4.15 -0.43
N LEU A 2 -5.36 -4.05 -0.11
CA LEU A 2 -4.78 -4.54 1.16
C LEU A 2 -5.51 -4.05 2.43
N ARG A 3 -6.08 -2.84 2.44
CA ARG A 3 -6.87 -2.33 3.58
C ARG A 3 -8.13 -3.14 3.86
N GLU A 4 -8.76 -3.72 2.83
CA GLU A 4 -9.98 -4.52 2.99
C GLU A 4 -9.67 -5.83 3.73
N LEU A 5 -8.50 -6.43 3.49
CA LEU A 5 -8.02 -7.61 4.22
C LEU A 5 -7.77 -7.32 5.71
N LYS A 6 -7.40 -6.08 6.05
CA LYS A 6 -7.22 -5.62 7.43
C LYS A 6 -8.52 -5.10 8.06
N GLY A 7 -9.63 -5.04 7.30
CA GLY A 7 -10.89 -4.46 7.76
C GLY A 7 -10.86 -2.93 7.93
N TRP A 8 -9.90 -2.24 7.30
CA TRP A 8 -9.70 -0.80 7.45
C TRP A 8 -10.47 0.02 6.40
N THR A 9 -11.10 1.07 6.89
CA THR A 9 -11.57 2.22 6.12
C THR A 9 -10.38 3.04 5.58
N GLN A 10 -10.63 3.91 4.59
CA GLN A 10 -9.61 4.85 4.11
C GLN A 10 -9.13 5.81 5.21
N VAL A 11 -10.00 6.18 6.15
CA VAL A 11 -9.64 7.03 7.31
C VAL A 11 -8.71 6.29 8.26
N GLU A 12 -8.93 5.00 8.49
CA GLU A 12 -8.03 4.18 9.32
C GLU A 12 -6.69 3.96 8.63
N LEU A 13 -6.68 3.60 7.34
CA LEU A 13 -5.43 3.51 6.58
C LEU A 13 -4.67 4.85 6.58
N ALA A 14 -5.38 5.99 6.55
CA ALA A 14 -4.74 7.30 6.64
C ALA A 14 -4.01 7.50 7.96
N LYS A 15 -4.60 7.06 9.08
CA LYS A 15 -3.95 7.09 10.41
C LYS A 15 -2.71 6.20 10.46
N HIS A 16 -2.74 5.03 9.84
CA HIS A 16 -1.62 4.07 9.85
C HIS A 16 -0.48 4.46 8.90
N SER A 17 -0.80 4.99 7.72
CA SER A 17 0.19 5.30 6.66
C SER A 17 0.70 6.74 6.69
N GLY A 18 -0.04 7.66 7.31
CA GLY A 18 0.22 9.10 7.23
C GLY A 18 -0.08 9.69 5.84
N ILE A 19 -0.79 8.96 4.97
CA ILE A 19 -1.32 9.46 3.69
C ILE A 19 -2.76 9.91 3.93
N SER A 20 -3.16 11.09 3.45
CA SER A 20 -4.54 11.55 3.67
C SER A 20 -5.56 10.63 3.01
N ALA A 21 -6.75 10.48 3.62
CA ALA A 21 -7.83 9.65 3.08
C ALA A 21 -8.23 10.04 1.64
N SER A 22 -8.21 11.34 1.32
CA SER A 22 -8.46 11.83 -0.05
C SER A 22 -7.38 11.38 -1.04
N ASN A 23 -6.10 11.40 -0.63
CA ASN A 23 -5.00 10.95 -1.47
C ASN A 23 -5.02 9.43 -1.65
N LEU A 24 -5.31 8.69 -0.56
CA LEU A 24 -5.58 7.25 -0.63
C LEU A 24 -6.67 7.00 -1.67
N SER A 25 -7.84 7.64 -1.57
CA SER A 25 -8.92 7.48 -2.55
C SER A 25 -8.49 7.72 -4.00
N LEU A 26 -7.68 8.75 -4.27
CA LEU A 26 -7.14 8.98 -5.61
C LEU A 26 -6.23 7.84 -6.08
N LEU A 27 -5.38 7.29 -5.20
CA LEU A 27 -4.54 6.13 -5.50
C LEU A 27 -5.38 4.88 -5.76
N GLU A 28 -6.39 4.59 -4.92
CA GLU A 28 -7.21 3.38 -5.07
C GLU A 28 -8.03 3.38 -6.35
N ASN A 29 -8.45 4.57 -6.79
CA ASN A 29 -9.20 4.75 -8.03
C ASN A 29 -8.31 4.99 -9.26
N GLY A 30 -6.99 4.81 -9.14
CA GLY A 30 -6.05 4.97 -10.26
C GLY A 30 -5.99 6.39 -10.83
N ARG A 31 -6.40 7.40 -10.06
CA ARG A 31 -6.42 8.81 -10.48
C ARG A 31 -5.06 9.47 -10.38
N VAL A 32 -4.16 8.91 -9.55
CA VAL A 32 -2.78 9.34 -9.42
C VAL A 32 -1.87 8.12 -9.32
N GLU A 33 -0.68 8.22 -9.89
CA GLU A 33 0.33 7.16 -9.76
C GLU A 33 0.96 7.18 -8.36
N ILE A 34 1.38 5.99 -7.88
CA ILE A 34 2.04 5.86 -6.60
C ILE A 34 3.55 6.10 -6.75
N GLY A 35 4.08 7.09 -6.02
CA GLY A 35 5.52 7.36 -5.96
C GLY A 35 6.20 6.60 -4.82
N LYS A 36 7.53 6.43 -4.91
CA LYS A 36 8.37 5.69 -3.95
C LYS A 36 8.05 5.96 -2.47
N ARG A 37 7.95 7.24 -2.07
CA ARG A 37 7.64 7.61 -0.68
C ARG A 37 6.31 7.01 -0.18
N ARG A 38 5.27 7.02 -1.02
CA ARG A 38 3.95 6.48 -0.67
C ARG A 38 3.97 4.96 -0.61
N VAL A 39 4.76 4.32 -1.48
CA VAL A 39 5.02 2.87 -1.42
C VAL A 39 5.62 2.52 -0.05
N GLU A 40 6.67 3.23 0.39
CA GLU A 40 7.32 3.00 1.68
C GLU A 40 6.35 3.22 2.86
N GLN A 41 5.51 4.26 2.79
CA GLN A 41 4.49 4.54 3.81
C GLN A 41 3.43 3.43 3.91
N LEU A 42 2.93 2.93 2.78
CA LEU A 42 1.96 1.84 2.76
C LEU A 42 2.59 0.51 3.18
N ALA A 43 3.79 0.22 2.69
CA ALA A 43 4.55 -0.98 3.07
C ALA A 43 4.74 -1.06 4.59
N LYS A 44 5.14 0.06 5.21
CA LYS A 44 5.25 0.17 6.66
C LYS A 44 3.90 0.02 7.37
N ALA A 45 2.83 0.64 6.84
CA ALA A 45 1.50 0.56 7.44
C ALA A 45 0.94 -0.88 7.47
N PHE A 46 1.27 -1.67 6.44
CA PHE A 46 0.82 -3.05 6.32
C PHE A 46 1.81 -4.08 6.88
N ASP A 47 3.01 -3.65 7.27
CA ASP A 47 4.13 -4.50 7.66
C ASP A 47 4.50 -5.52 6.57
N VAL A 48 4.70 -5.01 5.35
CA VAL A 48 5.06 -5.81 4.16
C VAL A 48 6.24 -5.19 3.43
N HIS A 49 6.89 -5.97 2.58
CA HIS A 49 7.93 -5.47 1.70
C HIS A 49 7.37 -4.50 0.64
N PRO A 50 8.02 -3.36 0.32
CA PRO A 50 7.57 -2.39 -0.68
C PRO A 50 7.21 -2.98 -2.06
N ALA A 51 7.89 -4.05 -2.48
CA ALA A 51 7.59 -4.74 -3.73
C ALA A 51 6.16 -5.29 -3.79
N ILE A 52 5.56 -5.68 -2.66
CA ILE A 52 4.16 -6.15 -2.61
C ILE A 52 3.18 -5.04 -2.99
N ILE A 53 3.53 -3.78 -2.68
CA ILE A 53 2.71 -2.62 -3.02
C ILE A 53 2.90 -2.23 -4.49
N MET A 54 4.11 -2.33 -5.03
CA MET A 54 4.42 -1.96 -6.41
C MET A 54 4.06 -3.03 -7.44
N PHE A 55 4.12 -4.30 -7.04
CA PHE A 55 3.98 -5.46 -7.91
C PHE A 55 2.99 -6.46 -7.30
N PRO A 56 1.71 -6.08 -7.11
CA PRO A 56 0.72 -6.91 -6.43
C PRO A 56 0.43 -8.24 -7.15
N GLU A 57 0.74 -8.35 -8.44
CA GLU A 57 0.60 -9.54 -9.27
C GLU A 57 1.73 -10.57 -9.09
N TYR A 58 2.82 -10.20 -8.43
CA TYR A 58 3.95 -11.11 -8.16
C TYR A 58 3.76 -11.77 -6.79
N GLU A 59 3.78 -13.10 -6.74
CA GLU A 59 3.59 -13.86 -5.49
C GLU A 59 4.64 -13.45 -4.44
N ALA A 60 4.21 -13.27 -3.18
CA ALA A 60 5.08 -12.87 -2.07
C ALA A 60 6.31 -13.77 -1.87
N LYS A 61 6.23 -15.03 -2.33
CA LYS A 61 7.33 -16.01 -2.33
C LYS A 61 8.50 -15.61 -3.25
N GLU A 62 8.21 -14.93 -4.36
CA GLU A 62 9.25 -14.52 -5.33
C GLU A 62 9.98 -13.26 -4.84
N ILE A 63 9.28 -12.38 -4.12
CA ILE A 63 9.88 -11.18 -3.51
C ILE A 63 10.84 -11.55 -2.35
N GLN A 64 10.53 -12.61 -1.59
CA GLN A 64 11.39 -13.11 -0.50
C GLN A 64 12.70 -13.76 -0.99
N LYS A 65 12.75 -14.27 -2.22
CA LYS A 65 13.95 -14.93 -2.77
C LYS A 65 15.02 -13.94 -3.25
N ALA A 66 14.68 -12.66 -3.40
CA ALA A 66 15.56 -11.62 -3.95
C ALA A 66 16.08 -10.61 -2.89
N ALA A 67 15.78 -10.83 -1.61
CA ALA A 67 16.24 -10.03 -0.47
C ALA A 67 17.15 -10.87 0.43
#